data_AF-A0AAU9VNC0-F1
#
_entry.id   AF-A0AAU9VNC0-F1
#
_cell.length_a   1.000
_cell.length_b   1.000
_cell.length_c   1.000
_cell.angle_alpha   90.00
_cell.angle_beta   90.00
_cell.angle_gamma   90.00
#
_symmetry.space_group_name_H-M   'P 1'
#
loop_
_entity.id
_entity.type
_entity.pdbx_description
1 polymer ?
#
loop_
_entity_poly.entity_id
_entity_poly.type
_entity_poly.pdbx_seq_one_letter_code
_entity_poly.pdbx_strand_id
1 'polypeptide(L)'
;MAVSLDKGSPTRKKSLGKLRLLGNYQYKLTVLETGRVELILKTRLASDEKCIPGDYLPCQYCFSCIKQQDLWKHITIQGYNSPKHQRMQAKARSLLPNPATCSSDASSILRRLFLTMKRDEVFLVAQDNWLIKEVGLILVEQYGEKQQHLTAQKMREPNPATCSSDASTDFSPNAQLGDFIKPARFDVVISAVKSLSKFQFEGVQRVATPSLSLKVVLSLKRCVSILQGRAFHTKDKDLQEHAYNFEKLLDSEWGHCISYHSLNTMEESKFNKIEILSLAEDLEKLQRSLLSNISSSTQVLTEPPLQAWSHLA
;
A
#
# COMPACT_ATOMS: atom_id res chain seq x y z
N MET A 1 24.00 -30.69 -13.05
CA MET A 1 24.02 -29.25 -13.40
C MET A 1 25.13 -28.46 -12.73
N ALA A 2 25.28 -28.43 -11.39
CA ALA A 2 26.41 -27.70 -10.76
C ALA A 2 27.67 -28.57 -10.58
N VAL A 3 27.49 -29.87 -10.26
CA VAL A 3 28.59 -30.83 -10.02
C VAL A 3 29.23 -31.31 -11.34
N SER A 4 28.51 -31.14 -12.45
CA SER A 4 28.94 -31.43 -13.83
C SER A 4 29.86 -30.36 -14.43
N LEU A 5 30.09 -29.25 -13.72
CA LEU A 5 31.04 -28.20 -14.12
C LEU A 5 32.42 -28.50 -13.54
N ASP A 6 33.48 -28.00 -14.17
CA ASP A 6 34.86 -28.27 -13.74
C ASP A 6 35.13 -27.81 -12.30
N LYS A 7 35.83 -28.65 -11.54
CA LYS A 7 36.24 -28.35 -10.16
C LYS A 7 37.03 -27.04 -10.14
N GLY A 8 36.66 -26.14 -9.23
CA GLY A 8 37.33 -24.84 -9.06
C GLY A 8 36.89 -23.72 -10.01
N SER A 9 36.16 -24.02 -11.09
CA SER A 9 35.71 -23.00 -12.05
C SER A 9 34.82 -21.92 -11.40
N PRO A 10 34.91 -20.65 -11.84
CA PRO A 10 34.12 -19.55 -11.28
C PRO A 10 32.61 -19.79 -11.45
N THR A 11 32.20 -20.39 -12.57
CA THR A 11 30.84 -20.81 -12.88
C THR A 11 30.34 -21.91 -11.94
N ARG A 12 31.18 -22.89 -11.57
CA ARG A 12 30.85 -23.89 -10.56
C ARG A 12 30.69 -23.27 -9.17
N LYS A 13 31.62 -22.39 -8.75
CA LYS A 13 31.53 -21.67 -7.47
C LYS A 13 30.24 -20.86 -7.36
N LYS A 14 29.87 -20.12 -8.42
CA LYS A 14 28.62 -19.34 -8.48
C LYS A 14 27.38 -20.23 -8.39
N SER A 15 27.37 -21.35 -9.12
CA SER A 15 26.25 -22.32 -9.13
C SER A 15 26.06 -23.00 -7.77
N LEU A 16 27.15 -23.45 -7.14
CA LEU A 16 27.13 -24.02 -5.79
C LEU A 16 26.68 -22.99 -4.74
N GLY A 17 27.13 -21.74 -4.86
CA GLY A 17 26.67 -20.64 -4.02
C GLY A 17 25.16 -20.41 -4.12
N LYS A 18 24.59 -20.46 -5.34
CA LYS A 18 23.15 -20.36 -5.56
C LYS A 18 22.38 -21.54 -4.93
N LEU A 19 22.88 -22.77 -5.06
CA LEU A 19 22.27 -23.94 -4.41
C LEU A 19 22.28 -23.82 -2.89
N ARG A 20 23.38 -23.35 -2.28
CA ARG A 20 23.44 -23.08 -0.84
C ARG A 20 22.42 -22.02 -0.42
N LEU A 21 22.27 -20.94 -1.19
CA LEU A 21 21.28 -19.90 -0.90
C LEU A 21 19.84 -20.39 -1.04
N LEU A 22 19.57 -21.27 -2.01
CA LEU A 22 18.27 -21.94 -2.17
C LEU A 22 17.95 -22.86 -0.99
N GLY A 23 18.91 -23.68 -0.55
CA GLY A 23 18.73 -24.51 0.64
C GLY A 23 18.49 -23.68 1.90
N ASN A 24 19.26 -22.60 2.10
CA ASN A 24 19.05 -21.65 3.18
C ASN A 24 17.66 -20.99 3.10
N TYR A 25 17.18 -20.70 1.90
CA TYR A 25 15.86 -20.13 1.70
C TYR A 25 14.75 -21.13 2.07
N GLN A 26 14.84 -22.39 1.64
CA GLN A 26 13.88 -23.44 2.03
C GLN A 26 13.83 -23.67 3.54
N TYR A 27 14.99 -23.77 4.20
CA TYR A 27 15.07 -23.87 5.66
C TYR A 27 14.40 -22.67 6.36
N LYS A 28 14.45 -21.48 5.77
CA LYS A 28 13.79 -20.31 6.33
C LYS A 28 12.28 -20.31 6.13
N LEU A 29 11.78 -20.86 5.03
CA LEU A 29 10.33 -21.05 4.86
C LEU A 29 9.80 -21.91 6.02
N THR A 30 10.49 -23.01 6.34
CA THR A 30 10.10 -23.88 7.46
C THR A 30 10.24 -23.20 8.82
N VAL A 31 11.25 -22.35 9.03
CA VAL A 31 11.40 -21.55 10.27
C VAL A 31 10.28 -20.50 10.41
N LEU A 32 9.91 -19.82 9.32
CA LEU A 32 8.82 -18.84 9.31
C LEU A 32 7.45 -19.50 9.56
N GLU A 33 7.26 -20.74 9.10
CA GLU A 33 6.04 -21.53 9.33
C GLU A 33 5.96 -22.11 10.75
N THR A 34 7.09 -22.55 11.33
CA THR A 34 7.13 -23.23 12.63
C THR A 34 7.42 -22.29 13.82
N GLY A 35 7.78 -21.03 13.55
CA GLY A 35 7.99 -20.00 14.57
C GLY A 35 9.14 -20.26 15.54
N ARG A 36 10.01 -21.23 15.24
CA ARG A 36 11.10 -21.67 16.10
C ARG A 36 12.40 -21.60 15.28
N VAL A 37 13.42 -20.94 15.84
CA VAL A 37 14.82 -20.83 15.37
C VAL A 37 15.21 -19.52 14.66
N GLU A 38 16.48 -19.13 14.88
CA GLU A 38 17.16 -17.95 14.32
C GLU A 38 17.31 -17.99 12.79
N LEU A 39 17.15 -16.82 12.15
CA LEU A 39 17.31 -16.65 10.70
C LEU A 39 18.79 -16.68 10.28
N ILE A 40 19.14 -17.59 9.38
CA ILE A 40 20.49 -17.66 8.80
C ILE A 40 20.72 -16.52 7.79
N LEU A 41 21.20 -15.36 8.23
CA LEU A 41 21.49 -14.23 7.35
C LEU A 41 22.80 -14.41 6.56
N LYS A 42 22.88 -13.79 5.37
CA LYS A 42 24.12 -13.79 4.56
C LYS A 42 25.19 -12.86 5.17
N THR A 43 24.75 -11.83 5.88
CA THR A 43 25.60 -10.85 6.55
C THR A 43 25.51 -11.09 8.05
N ARG A 44 26.65 -11.11 8.76
CA ARG A 44 26.67 -11.13 10.22
C ARG A 44 26.04 -9.83 10.73
N LEU A 45 25.14 -9.96 11.69
CA LEU A 45 24.63 -8.81 12.45
C LEU A 45 25.75 -8.25 13.33
N ALA A 46 25.70 -6.95 13.63
CA ALA A 46 26.45 -6.41 14.74
C ALA A 46 25.99 -7.09 16.04
N SER A 47 26.87 -7.22 17.03
CA SER A 47 26.65 -8.02 18.25
C SER A 47 25.35 -7.68 19.00
N ASP A 48 24.83 -6.46 18.81
CA ASP A 48 23.71 -5.92 19.59
C ASP A 48 22.40 -5.81 18.76
N GLU A 49 22.41 -6.18 17.47
CA GLU A 49 21.25 -6.02 16.59
C GLU A 49 20.34 -7.26 16.62
N LYS A 50 19.13 -7.12 17.21
CA LYS A 50 18.12 -8.18 17.22
C LYS A 50 17.59 -8.46 15.81
N CYS A 51 17.65 -9.72 15.38
CA CYS A 51 17.11 -10.15 14.08
C CYS A 51 15.58 -10.26 14.13
N ILE A 52 14.85 -9.27 13.64
CA ILE A 52 13.39 -9.34 13.51
C ILE A 52 13.03 -9.99 12.16
N PRO A 53 12.37 -11.16 12.13
CA PRO A 53 12.06 -11.85 10.88
C PRO A 53 11.27 -11.04 9.84
N GLY A 54 10.41 -10.13 10.30
CA GLY A 54 9.58 -9.28 9.45
C GLY A 54 10.34 -8.26 8.60
N ASP A 55 11.59 -7.93 8.98
CA ASP A 55 12.39 -6.86 8.35
C ASP A 55 13.23 -7.36 7.17
N TYR A 56 13.30 -8.66 6.95
CA TYR A 56 14.13 -9.27 5.92
C TYR A 56 13.28 -9.86 4.80
N LEU A 57 13.67 -9.60 3.56
CA LEU A 57 13.01 -10.14 2.37
C LEU A 57 14.00 -10.94 1.51
N PRO A 58 13.57 -12.06 0.89
CA PRO A 58 14.40 -12.83 -0.02
C PRO A 58 14.55 -12.11 -1.36
N CYS A 59 15.77 -11.97 -1.86
CA CYS A 59 15.99 -11.48 -3.22
C CYS A 59 15.51 -12.51 -4.25
N GLN A 60 14.72 -12.07 -5.23
CA GLN A 60 14.19 -12.94 -6.29
C GLN A 60 15.25 -13.59 -7.20
N TYR A 61 16.46 -13.02 -7.28
CA TYR A 61 17.50 -13.49 -8.20
C TYR A 61 18.49 -14.47 -7.55
N CYS A 62 18.84 -14.21 -6.29
CA CYS A 62 19.85 -14.97 -5.55
C CYS A 62 19.33 -15.65 -4.28
N PHE A 63 18.09 -15.40 -3.88
CA PHE A 63 17.43 -15.95 -2.69
C PHE A 63 18.10 -15.61 -1.35
N SER A 64 19.09 -14.70 -1.33
CA SER A 64 19.61 -14.20 -0.06
C SER A 64 18.60 -13.26 0.60
N CYS A 65 18.41 -13.41 1.92
CA CYS A 65 17.62 -12.49 2.72
C CYS A 65 18.40 -11.21 2.98
N ILE A 66 17.79 -10.08 2.65
CA ILE A 66 18.34 -8.73 2.80
C ILE A 66 17.31 -7.90 3.56
N LYS A 67 17.75 -6.92 4.37
CA LYS A 67 16.83 -5.96 4.99
C LYS A 67 15.96 -5.33 3.91
N GLN A 68 14.66 -5.21 4.15
CA GLN A 68 13.68 -4.69 3.18
C GLN A 68 14.10 -3.31 2.62
N GLN A 69 14.74 -2.49 3.46
CA GLN A 69 15.23 -1.15 3.11
C GLN A 69 16.46 -1.17 2.18
N ASP A 70 17.28 -2.22 2.22
CA ASP A 70 18.51 -2.35 1.43
C ASP A 70 18.37 -3.28 0.21
N LEU A 71 17.18 -3.88 0.04
CA LEU A 71 16.91 -4.80 -1.06
C LEU A 71 17.18 -4.17 -2.45
N TRP A 72 16.85 -2.89 -2.62
CA TRP A 72 17.11 -2.18 -3.87
C TRP A 72 18.61 -2.00 -4.11
N LYS A 73 19.39 -1.59 -3.08
CA LYS A 73 20.85 -1.45 -3.16
C LYS A 73 21.49 -2.78 -3.55
N HIS A 74 21.04 -3.88 -2.93
CA HIS A 74 21.54 -5.21 -3.26
C HIS A 74 21.33 -5.56 -4.73
N ILE A 75 20.14 -5.32 -5.27
CA ILE A 75 19.79 -5.62 -6.66
C ILE A 75 20.67 -4.80 -7.62
N THR A 76 20.85 -3.51 -7.33
CA THR A 76 21.70 -2.61 -8.12
C THR A 76 23.17 -3.03 -8.08
N ILE A 77 23.73 -3.29 -6.90
CA ILE A 77 25.15 -3.67 -6.73
C ILE A 77 25.47 -5.00 -7.41
N GLN A 78 24.53 -5.95 -7.39
CA GLN A 78 24.71 -7.25 -8.04
C GLN A 78 24.50 -7.20 -9.57
N GLY A 79 24.16 -6.04 -10.13
CA GLY A 79 23.94 -5.87 -11.56
C GLY A 79 22.72 -6.64 -12.08
N TYR A 80 21.70 -6.86 -11.25
CA TYR A 80 20.47 -7.51 -11.70
C TYR A 80 19.59 -6.51 -12.45
N ASN A 81 19.11 -6.90 -13.64
CA ASN A 81 18.17 -6.10 -14.41
C ASN A 81 16.82 -6.04 -13.67
N SER A 82 16.48 -4.87 -13.12
CA SER A 82 15.15 -4.57 -12.60
C SER A 82 14.46 -3.52 -13.46
N PRO A 83 13.22 -3.75 -13.93
CA PRO A 83 12.48 -2.71 -14.63
C PRO A 83 12.23 -1.51 -13.69
N LYS A 84 12.43 -0.29 -14.22
CA LYS A 84 12.47 0.99 -13.47
C LYS A 84 11.21 1.31 -12.64
N HIS A 85 10.10 0.60 -12.82
CA HIS A 85 8.81 0.87 -12.16
C HIS A 85 8.27 -0.26 -11.27
N GLN A 86 9.07 -1.29 -10.97
CA GLN A 86 8.57 -2.44 -10.22
C GLN A 86 8.85 -2.35 -8.72
N ARG A 87 7.81 -2.52 -7.89
CA ARG A 87 7.95 -2.63 -6.42
C ARG A 87 8.72 -3.90 -6.04
N MET A 88 10.04 -3.81 -5.93
CA MET A 88 10.95 -4.92 -5.62
C MET A 88 10.57 -5.68 -4.34
N GLN A 89 10.09 -4.94 -3.34
CA GLN A 89 9.65 -5.51 -2.05
C GLN A 89 8.40 -6.40 -2.22
N ALA A 90 7.45 -6.05 -3.10
CA ALA A 90 6.26 -6.86 -3.32
C ALA A 90 6.60 -8.23 -3.93
N LYS A 91 7.50 -8.25 -4.92
CA LYS A 91 8.00 -9.50 -5.52
C LYS A 91 8.77 -10.35 -4.52
N ALA A 92 9.65 -9.72 -3.74
CA ALA A 92 10.41 -10.41 -2.70
C ALA A 92 9.47 -11.00 -1.63
N ARG A 93 8.37 -10.32 -1.29
CA ARG A 93 7.35 -10.84 -0.36
C ARG A 93 6.55 -12.01 -0.92
N SER A 94 6.29 -12.05 -2.23
CA SER A 94 5.57 -13.16 -2.86
C SER A 94 6.29 -14.51 -2.72
N LEU A 95 7.59 -14.49 -2.44
CA LEU A 95 8.41 -15.65 -2.19
C LEU A 95 8.23 -16.18 -0.75
N LEU A 96 7.80 -15.34 0.20
CA LEU A 96 7.59 -15.78 1.57
C LEU A 96 6.23 -16.49 1.74
N PRO A 97 6.12 -17.49 2.64
CA PRO A 97 4.84 -18.07 3.03
C PRO A 97 4.07 -17.00 3.81
N ASN A 98 2.79 -16.85 3.52
CA ASN A 98 1.90 -15.99 4.32
C ASN A 98 1.12 -16.90 5.28
N PRO A 99 1.04 -16.62 6.59
CA PRO A 99 0.25 -17.42 7.54
C PRO A 99 -1.25 -17.51 7.21
N ALA A 100 -1.77 -16.74 6.26
CA ALA A 100 -3.12 -16.94 5.71
C ALA A 100 -3.14 -18.11 4.71
N THR A 101 -3.13 -19.34 5.22
CA THR A 101 -3.31 -20.57 4.42
C THR A 101 -4.78 -20.96 4.36
N CYS A 102 -5.44 -20.72 3.20
CA CYS A 102 -6.62 -21.46 2.74
C CYS A 102 -6.66 -21.46 1.20
N SER A 103 -7.02 -22.59 0.60
CA SER A 103 -7.04 -22.86 -0.85
C SER A 103 -8.33 -22.40 -1.56
N SER A 104 -8.90 -21.27 -1.13
CA SER A 104 -10.07 -20.66 -1.75
C SER A 104 -9.67 -19.49 -2.65
N ASP A 105 -10.39 -19.26 -3.76
CA ASP A 105 -10.17 -18.13 -4.67
C ASP A 105 -10.08 -16.79 -3.92
N ALA A 106 -10.93 -16.59 -2.91
CA ALA A 106 -10.93 -15.41 -2.05
C ALA A 106 -9.64 -15.25 -1.22
N SER A 107 -9.09 -16.34 -0.70
CA SER A 107 -7.81 -16.31 0.05
C SER A 107 -6.63 -15.97 -0.84
N SER A 108 -6.67 -16.42 -2.11
CA SER A 108 -5.65 -16.05 -3.11
C SER A 108 -5.69 -14.56 -3.47
N ILE A 109 -6.90 -13.99 -3.59
CA ILE A 109 -7.13 -12.57 -3.89
C ILE A 109 -6.63 -11.71 -2.72
N LEU A 110 -7.04 -12.02 -1.50
CA LEU A 110 -6.60 -11.33 -0.30
C LEU A 110 -5.08 -11.38 -0.15
N ARG A 111 -4.46 -12.53 -0.40
CA ARG A 111 -3.00 -12.68 -0.40
C ARG A 111 -2.34 -11.70 -1.38
N ARG A 112 -2.84 -11.57 -2.61
CA ARG A 112 -2.31 -10.61 -3.60
C ARG A 112 -2.47 -9.16 -3.11
N LEU A 113 -3.62 -8.80 -2.55
CA LEU A 113 -3.87 -7.45 -2.01
C LEU A 113 -2.90 -7.12 -0.88
N PHE A 114 -2.77 -7.98 0.13
CA PHE A 114 -1.88 -7.76 1.28
C PHE A 114 -0.39 -7.66 0.88
N LEU A 115 0.05 -8.35 -0.19
CA LEU A 115 1.42 -8.21 -0.69
C LEU A 115 1.72 -6.79 -1.20
N THR A 116 0.70 -6.06 -1.68
CA THR A 116 0.87 -4.69 -2.21
C THR A 116 0.80 -3.60 -1.14
N MET A 117 0.26 -3.91 0.05
CA MET A 117 0.13 -2.99 1.16
C MET A 117 1.47 -2.73 1.87
N LYS A 118 1.64 -1.52 2.42
CA LYS A 118 2.74 -1.21 3.34
C LYS A 118 2.55 -2.02 4.62
N ARG A 119 3.62 -2.59 5.18
CA ARG A 119 3.56 -3.31 6.47
C ARG A 119 3.78 -2.29 7.59
N ASP A 120 2.69 -1.83 8.16
CA ASP A 120 2.62 -0.93 9.32
C ASP A 120 1.44 -1.37 10.21
N GLU A 121 1.15 -0.64 11.27
CA GLU A 121 0.07 -0.98 12.22
C GLU A 121 -1.29 -1.13 11.50
N VAL A 122 -1.56 -0.28 10.50
CA VAL A 122 -2.77 -0.35 9.65
C VAL A 122 -2.87 -1.71 8.93
N PHE A 123 -1.74 -2.27 8.50
CA PHE A 123 -1.70 -3.57 7.84
C PHE A 123 -2.05 -4.71 8.80
N LEU A 124 -1.55 -4.66 10.04
CA LEU A 124 -1.85 -5.69 11.04
C LEU A 124 -3.35 -5.70 11.36
N VAL A 125 -3.93 -4.52 11.61
CA VAL A 125 -5.37 -4.39 11.84
C VAL A 125 -6.18 -4.89 10.64
N ALA A 126 -5.79 -4.53 9.42
CA ALA A 126 -6.47 -5.01 8.21
C ALA A 126 -6.35 -6.53 8.01
N GLN A 127 -5.24 -7.13 8.46
CA GLN A 127 -5.02 -8.57 8.38
C GLN A 127 -5.86 -9.36 9.38
N ASP A 128 -6.20 -8.79 10.53
CA ASP A 128 -6.98 -9.49 11.57
C ASP A 128 -8.48 -9.18 11.50
N ASN A 129 -8.85 -8.13 10.76
CA ASN A 129 -10.23 -7.67 10.65
C ASN A 129 -10.98 -8.33 9.49
N TRP A 130 -12.06 -9.05 9.80
CA TRP A 130 -12.85 -9.74 8.77
C TRP A 130 -13.62 -8.78 7.85
N LEU A 131 -14.10 -7.64 8.38
CA LEU A 131 -14.89 -6.67 7.63
C LEU A 131 -14.03 -5.94 6.59
N ILE A 132 -12.78 -5.63 6.93
CA ILE A 132 -11.81 -5.04 5.99
C ILE A 132 -11.47 -6.02 4.86
N LYS A 133 -11.31 -7.32 5.17
CA LYS A 133 -11.11 -8.35 4.14
C LYS A 133 -12.29 -8.42 3.18
N GLU A 134 -13.52 -8.39 3.71
CA GLU A 134 -14.75 -8.42 2.90
C GLU A 134 -14.83 -7.21 1.96
N VAL A 135 -14.52 -6.01 2.47
CA VAL A 135 -14.39 -4.81 1.63
C VAL A 135 -13.37 -5.03 0.50
N GLY A 136 -12.21 -5.62 0.83
CA GLY A 136 -11.18 -5.94 -0.16
C GLY A 136 -11.67 -6.85 -1.29
N LEU A 137 -12.42 -7.90 -0.94
CA LEU A 137 -12.98 -8.84 -1.90
C LEU A 137 -14.01 -8.18 -2.82
N ILE A 138 -14.98 -7.47 -2.26
CA ILE A 138 -16.02 -6.75 -3.02
C ILE A 138 -15.39 -5.73 -3.99
N LEU A 139 -14.32 -5.05 -3.58
CA LEU A 139 -13.65 -4.07 -4.44
C LEU A 139 -12.83 -4.69 -5.57
N VAL A 140 -12.29 -5.90 -5.38
CA VAL A 140 -11.68 -6.64 -6.49
C VAL A 140 -12.74 -7.10 -7.47
N GLU A 141 -13.92 -7.50 -7.00
CA GLU A 141 -15.05 -7.85 -7.87
C GLU A 141 -15.54 -6.63 -8.67
N GLN A 142 -15.65 -5.46 -8.04
CA GLN A 142 -16.10 -4.22 -8.69
C GLN A 142 -15.09 -3.62 -9.68
N TYR A 143 -13.81 -3.56 -9.31
CA TYR A 143 -12.78 -2.86 -10.09
C TYR A 143 -11.90 -3.80 -10.94
N GLY A 144 -11.98 -5.10 -10.69
CA GLY A 144 -11.11 -6.10 -11.29
C GLY A 144 -9.69 -6.10 -10.71
N GLU A 145 -8.94 -7.15 -11.03
CA GLU A 145 -7.59 -7.37 -10.48
C GLU A 145 -6.55 -6.34 -10.91
N LYS A 146 -6.78 -5.62 -12.01
CA LYS A 146 -5.86 -4.58 -12.49
C LYS A 146 -5.73 -3.41 -11.51
N GLN A 147 -6.76 -3.18 -10.68
CA GLN A 147 -6.81 -2.09 -9.71
C GLN A 147 -6.45 -2.51 -8.29
N GLN A 148 -5.70 -3.62 -8.12
CA GLN A 148 -5.25 -4.12 -6.81
C GLN A 148 -4.60 -3.05 -5.93
N HIS A 149 -3.86 -2.09 -6.51
CA HIS A 149 -3.25 -1.00 -5.75
C HIS A 149 -4.26 -0.02 -5.17
N LEU A 150 -5.29 0.35 -5.94
CA LEU A 150 -6.38 1.19 -5.48
C LEU A 150 -7.19 0.46 -4.41
N THR A 151 -7.49 -0.82 -4.63
CA THR A 151 -8.20 -1.64 -3.65
C THR A 151 -7.43 -1.77 -2.34
N ALA A 152 -6.12 -2.04 -2.40
CA ALA A 152 -5.24 -2.08 -1.24
C ALA A 152 -5.16 -0.73 -0.51
N GLN A 153 -5.23 0.39 -1.23
CA GLN A 153 -5.34 1.72 -0.61
C GLN A 153 -6.68 1.88 0.12
N LYS A 154 -7.79 1.51 -0.52
CA LYS A 154 -9.13 1.59 0.09
C LYS A 154 -9.29 0.70 1.31
N MET A 155 -8.66 -0.48 1.35
CA MET A 155 -8.63 -1.33 2.55
C MET A 155 -7.90 -0.68 3.74
N ARG A 156 -7.09 0.37 3.52
CA ARG A 156 -6.38 1.10 4.56
C ARG A 156 -7.13 2.34 5.05
N GLU A 157 -8.17 2.77 4.34
CA GLU A 157 -8.97 3.95 4.67
C GLU A 157 -9.91 3.75 5.88
N PRO A 158 -10.65 2.62 6.03
CA PRO A 158 -11.66 2.46 7.09
C PRO A 158 -11.03 2.06 8.43
N ASN A 159 -9.88 2.64 8.82
CA ASN A 159 -9.19 2.22 10.04
C ASN A 159 -9.22 3.29 11.16
N PRO A 160 -10.39 3.49 11.82
CA PRO A 160 -10.47 4.23 13.08
C PRO A 160 -9.53 3.68 14.17
N ALA A 161 -9.27 2.37 14.17
CA ALA A 161 -8.53 1.67 15.22
C ALA A 161 -7.00 1.89 15.20
N THR A 162 -6.44 2.51 14.15
CA THR A 162 -5.00 2.89 14.15
C THR A 162 -4.74 4.28 14.72
N CYS A 163 -5.80 5.03 15.08
CA CYS A 163 -5.66 6.41 15.56
C CYS A 163 -5.98 6.61 17.04
N SER A 164 -6.22 5.54 17.80
CA SER A 164 -6.38 5.60 19.25
C SER A 164 -5.10 5.26 20.01
N SER A 165 -3.92 5.53 19.43
CA SER A 165 -2.67 5.60 20.20
C SER A 165 -2.69 6.71 21.26
N ASP A 166 -3.70 7.61 21.24
CA ASP A 166 -4.04 8.51 22.35
C ASP A 166 -4.91 7.82 23.42
N ALA A 167 -4.32 6.80 24.06
CA ALA A 167 -4.35 6.46 25.49
C ALA A 167 -5.56 6.76 26.41
N SER A 168 -6.82 6.81 25.95
CA SER A 168 -7.92 7.26 26.84
C SER A 168 -9.30 6.62 26.67
N THR A 169 -9.40 5.43 26.07
CA THR A 169 -10.70 4.72 26.06
C THR A 169 -10.50 3.21 26.08
N ASP A 170 -11.46 2.49 26.67
CA ASP A 170 -11.45 1.03 26.86
C ASP A 170 -11.39 0.25 25.54
N PHE A 171 -10.19 0.09 24.98
CA PHE A 171 -9.97 -0.73 23.79
C PHE A 171 -9.72 -2.18 24.22
N SER A 172 -10.65 -3.07 23.89
CA SER A 172 -10.36 -4.49 23.89
C SER A 172 -9.30 -4.76 22.81
N PRO A 173 -8.22 -5.51 23.10
CA PRO A 173 -7.15 -5.79 22.15
C PRO A 173 -7.63 -6.57 20.90
N ASN A 174 -8.86 -7.08 20.92
CA ASN A 174 -9.49 -7.81 19.82
C ASN A 174 -10.65 -7.06 19.15
N ALA A 175 -10.82 -5.75 19.42
CA ALA A 175 -11.94 -4.98 18.89
C ALA A 175 -11.97 -5.01 17.35
N GLN A 176 -13.10 -5.44 16.79
CA GLN A 176 -13.32 -5.50 15.35
C GLN A 176 -13.90 -4.16 14.87
N LEU A 177 -13.74 -3.86 13.57
CA LEU A 177 -14.27 -2.62 12.98
C LEU A 177 -15.80 -2.55 13.14
N GLY A 178 -16.48 -3.69 13.09
CA GLY A 178 -17.92 -3.76 13.31
C GLY A 178 -18.35 -3.34 14.72
N ASP A 179 -17.49 -3.44 15.73
CA ASP A 179 -17.83 -3.03 17.10
C ASP A 179 -17.93 -1.50 17.25
N PHE A 180 -17.26 -0.76 16.36
CA PHE A 180 -17.30 0.71 16.30
C PHE A 180 -18.45 1.24 15.44
N ILE A 181 -19.06 0.41 14.60
CA ILE A 181 -20.21 0.78 13.76
C ILE A 181 -21.49 0.63 14.59
N LYS A 182 -21.58 1.46 15.63
CA LYS A 182 -22.73 1.55 16.55
C LYS A 182 -23.00 3.02 16.87
N PRO A 183 -24.26 3.45 16.96
CA PRO A 183 -24.61 4.85 17.27
C PRO A 183 -23.92 5.36 18.54
N ALA A 184 -23.88 4.54 19.60
CA ALA A 184 -23.23 4.87 20.87
C ALA A 184 -21.71 5.11 20.79
N ARG A 185 -21.07 4.74 19.67
CA ARG A 185 -19.62 4.92 19.43
C ARG A 185 -19.35 5.99 18.36
N PHE A 186 -20.37 6.68 17.86
CA PHE A 186 -20.22 7.66 16.78
C PHE A 186 -19.25 8.78 17.15
N ASP A 187 -19.38 9.38 18.33
CA ASP A 187 -18.48 10.44 18.80
C ASP A 187 -17.01 9.99 18.90
N VAL A 188 -16.79 8.73 19.27
CA VAL A 188 -15.46 8.11 19.32
C VAL A 188 -14.88 8.03 17.91
N VAL A 189 -15.69 7.61 16.93
CA VAL A 189 -15.29 7.57 15.52
C VAL A 189 -14.98 8.97 14.99
N ILE A 190 -15.82 9.97 15.27
CA ILE A 190 -15.58 11.36 14.85
C ILE A 190 -14.25 11.88 15.44
N SER A 191 -14.00 11.62 16.72
CA SER A 191 -12.78 12.05 17.42
C SER A 191 -11.54 11.37 16.84
N ALA A 192 -11.60 10.06 16.57
CA ALA A 192 -10.52 9.31 15.92
C ALA A 192 -10.21 9.84 14.51
N VAL A 193 -11.23 10.20 13.73
CA VAL A 193 -11.05 10.74 12.37
C VAL A 193 -10.50 12.16 12.40
N LYS A 194 -10.89 12.97 13.40
CA LYS A 194 -10.31 14.29 13.63
C LYS A 194 -8.82 14.19 13.98
N SER A 195 -8.43 13.26 14.84
CA SER A 195 -7.02 12.99 15.14
C SER A 195 -6.26 12.51 13.88
N LEU A 196 -6.82 11.54 13.14
CA LEU A 196 -6.23 10.98 11.92
C LEU A 196 -5.95 12.03 10.85
N SER A 197 -6.90 12.94 10.65
CA SER A 197 -6.81 13.99 9.63
C SER A 197 -6.08 15.24 10.14
N LYS A 198 -5.57 15.19 11.38
CA LYS A 198 -4.86 16.25 12.11
C LYS A 198 -5.64 17.55 12.10
N PHE A 199 -6.84 17.49 12.65
CA PHE A 199 -7.64 18.69 12.90
C PHE A 199 -6.93 19.56 13.93
N GLN A 200 -6.74 20.82 13.60
CA GLN A 200 -6.14 21.83 14.47
C GLN A 200 -7.12 22.97 14.67
N PHE A 201 -7.18 23.48 15.90
CA PHE A 201 -7.98 24.66 16.22
C PHE A 201 -7.04 25.86 16.40
N GLU A 202 -6.99 26.72 15.39
CA GLU A 202 -6.24 27.99 15.41
C GLU A 202 -7.22 29.14 15.14
N GLY A 203 -8.26 29.27 15.98
CA GLY A 203 -9.37 30.21 15.78
C GLY A 203 -10.38 29.79 14.70
N VAL A 204 -9.91 29.17 13.61
CA VAL A 204 -10.70 28.40 12.63
C VAL A 204 -10.20 26.96 12.62
N GLN A 205 -11.13 26.00 12.49
CA GLN A 205 -10.80 24.59 12.45
C GLN A 205 -10.18 24.23 11.09
N ARG A 206 -8.88 23.92 11.08
CA ARG A 206 -8.11 23.55 9.89
C ARG A 206 -7.83 22.05 9.87
N VAL A 207 -7.74 21.49 8.66
CA VAL A 207 -7.52 20.05 8.45
C VAL A 207 -6.25 19.83 7.64
N ALA A 208 -5.22 19.19 8.20
CA ALA A 208 -3.96 19.00 7.48
C ALA A 208 -4.09 18.02 6.30
N THR A 209 -4.98 17.02 6.40
CA THR A 209 -5.22 16.05 5.31
C THR A 209 -6.71 15.93 5.00
N PRO A 210 -7.31 16.94 4.35
CA PRO A 210 -8.75 17.01 4.13
C PRO A 210 -9.29 15.97 3.15
N SER A 211 -8.44 15.47 2.24
CA SER A 211 -8.83 14.38 1.34
C SER A 211 -8.97 13.03 2.06
N LEU A 212 -8.31 12.84 3.20
CA LEU A 212 -8.38 11.61 3.98
C LEU A 212 -9.71 11.52 4.73
N SER A 213 -10.09 12.58 5.44
CA SER A 213 -11.37 12.66 6.16
C SER A 213 -12.58 12.42 5.23
N LEU A 214 -12.55 12.97 4.01
CA LEU A 214 -13.59 12.75 3.00
C LEU A 214 -13.61 11.31 2.44
N LYS A 215 -12.48 10.60 2.43
CA LYS A 215 -12.43 9.20 1.98
C LYS A 215 -12.89 8.23 3.07
N VAL A 216 -12.60 8.55 4.33
CA VAL A 216 -12.98 7.70 5.46
C VAL A 216 -14.49 7.49 5.53
N VAL A 217 -15.31 8.53 5.33
CA VAL A 217 -16.79 8.39 5.35
C VAL A 217 -17.29 7.43 4.28
N LEU A 218 -16.75 7.50 3.07
CA LEU A 218 -17.14 6.61 1.97
C LEU A 218 -16.77 5.16 2.29
N SER A 219 -15.62 4.97 2.92
CA SER A 219 -15.15 3.65 3.35
C SER A 219 -15.95 3.11 4.55
N LEU A 220 -16.38 3.97 5.49
CA LEU A 220 -17.29 3.59 6.59
C LEU A 220 -18.67 3.21 6.07
N LYS A 221 -19.27 3.99 5.15
CA LYS A 221 -20.56 3.66 4.53
C LYS A 221 -20.55 2.28 3.87
N ARG A 222 -19.46 1.91 3.19
CA ARG A 222 -19.30 0.56 2.63
C ARG A 222 -19.30 -0.52 3.70
N CYS A 223 -18.60 -0.29 4.82
CA CYS A 223 -18.59 -1.21 5.95
C CYS A 223 -20.00 -1.37 6.55
N VAL A 224 -20.74 -0.27 6.67
CA VAL A 224 -22.15 -0.27 7.12
C VAL A 224 -23.03 -1.09 6.18
N SER A 225 -22.92 -0.89 4.85
CA SER A 225 -23.70 -1.66 3.88
C SER A 225 -23.42 -3.16 3.95
N ILE A 226 -22.16 -3.56 4.16
CA ILE A 226 -21.77 -4.97 4.33
C ILE A 226 -22.38 -5.53 5.63
N LEU A 227 -22.34 -4.77 6.72
CA LEU A 227 -22.93 -5.20 8.00
C LEU A 227 -24.46 -5.33 7.91
N GLN A 228 -25.14 -4.40 7.23
CA GLN A 228 -26.57 -4.51 6.95
C GLN A 228 -26.87 -5.78 6.14
N GLY A 229 -26.12 -6.03 5.05
CA GLY A 229 -26.26 -7.25 4.25
C GLY A 229 -26.09 -8.52 5.09
N ARG A 230 -25.08 -8.55 5.95
CA ARG A 230 -24.85 -9.67 6.88
C ARG A 230 -26.00 -9.83 7.87
N ALA A 231 -26.49 -8.74 8.45
CA ALA A 231 -27.61 -8.74 9.39
C ALA A 231 -28.90 -9.31 8.75
N PHE A 232 -29.17 -8.97 7.48
CA PHE A 232 -30.27 -9.56 6.72
C PHE A 232 -30.11 -11.08 6.55
N HIS A 233 -28.91 -11.56 6.18
CA HIS A 233 -28.65 -12.98 6.03
C HIS A 233 -28.76 -13.76 7.34
N THR A 234 -28.28 -13.20 8.45
CA THR A 234 -28.29 -13.84 9.77
C THR A 234 -29.57 -13.60 10.57
N LYS A 235 -30.49 -12.76 10.06
CA LYS A 235 -31.70 -12.28 10.76
C LYS A 235 -31.42 -11.63 12.11
N ASP A 236 -30.26 -10.97 12.23
CA ASP A 236 -29.84 -10.26 13.44
C ASP A 236 -30.44 -8.84 13.43
N LYS A 237 -31.48 -8.63 14.23
CA LYS A 237 -32.19 -7.34 14.29
C LYS A 237 -31.38 -6.24 14.97
N ASP A 238 -30.60 -6.61 15.99
CA ASP A 238 -29.81 -5.62 16.75
C ASP A 238 -28.67 -5.09 15.87
N LEU A 239 -27.98 -5.98 15.14
CA LEU A 239 -26.94 -5.56 14.21
C LEU A 239 -27.50 -4.69 13.09
N GLN A 240 -28.70 -5.04 12.58
CA GLN A 240 -29.40 -4.27 11.56
C GLN A 240 -29.75 -2.86 12.04
N GLU A 241 -30.34 -2.74 13.23
CA GLU A 241 -30.73 -1.46 13.83
C GLU A 241 -29.51 -0.57 14.09
N HIS A 242 -28.45 -1.13 14.69
CA HIS A 242 -27.21 -0.39 14.92
C HIS A 242 -26.59 0.14 13.63
N ALA A 243 -26.47 -0.71 12.59
CA ALA A 243 -25.88 -0.30 11.32
C ALA A 243 -26.73 0.76 10.60
N TYR A 244 -28.06 0.63 10.63
CA TYR A 244 -29.00 1.61 10.05
C TYR A 244 -28.95 2.96 10.76
N ASN A 245 -28.99 2.97 12.10
CA ASN A 245 -28.92 4.19 12.88
C ASN A 245 -27.54 4.86 12.74
N PHE A 246 -26.46 4.09 12.63
CA PHE A 246 -25.13 4.63 12.36
C PHE A 246 -25.02 5.27 10.98
N GLU A 247 -25.66 4.68 9.95
CA GLU A 247 -25.75 5.29 8.62
C GLU A 247 -26.42 6.67 8.66
N LYS A 248 -27.53 6.78 9.39
CA LYS A 248 -28.23 8.07 9.58
C LYS A 248 -27.35 9.11 10.25
N LEU A 249 -26.55 8.74 11.23
CA LEU A 249 -25.58 9.65 11.87
C LEU A 249 -24.48 10.08 10.88
N LEU A 250 -23.98 9.16 10.04
CA LEU A 250 -23.05 9.51 8.97
C LEU A 250 -23.66 10.51 7.97
N ASP A 251 -24.96 10.42 7.67
CA ASP A 251 -25.61 11.33 6.74
C ASP A 251 -25.96 12.69 7.34
N SER A 252 -26.39 12.72 8.60
CA SER A 252 -26.84 13.94 9.28
C SER A 252 -25.70 14.74 9.90
N GLU A 253 -24.74 14.06 10.56
CA GLU A 253 -23.77 14.73 11.42
C GLU A 253 -22.38 14.88 10.80
N TRP A 254 -21.99 13.95 9.93
CA TRP A 254 -20.64 13.96 9.34
C TRP A 254 -20.36 15.25 8.54
N GLY A 255 -21.38 15.76 7.87
CA GLY A 255 -21.29 16.95 7.02
C GLY A 255 -20.73 18.15 7.76
N HIS A 256 -21.32 18.49 8.91
CA HIS A 256 -20.90 19.66 9.69
C HIS A 256 -19.72 19.36 10.61
N CYS A 257 -19.58 18.12 11.11
CA CYS A 257 -18.46 17.75 12.00
C CYS A 257 -17.10 17.67 11.29
N ILE A 258 -17.10 17.25 10.01
CA ILE A 258 -15.88 16.86 9.30
C ILE A 258 -15.85 17.43 7.87
N SER A 259 -16.86 17.18 7.05
CA SER A 259 -16.80 17.50 5.61
C SER A 259 -16.68 19.00 5.35
N TYR A 260 -17.45 19.83 6.06
CA TYR A 260 -17.44 21.29 5.92
C TYR A 260 -16.02 21.85 6.13
N HIS A 261 -15.40 21.53 7.27
CA HIS A 261 -14.02 21.97 7.57
C HIS A 261 -12.99 21.45 6.57
N SER A 262 -13.17 20.21 6.09
CA SER A 262 -12.27 19.60 5.12
C SER A 262 -12.36 20.28 3.75
N LEU A 263 -13.59 20.56 3.28
CA LEU A 263 -13.84 21.26 2.02
C LEU A 263 -13.36 22.70 2.08
N ASN A 264 -13.66 23.44 3.16
CA ASN A 264 -13.18 24.81 3.34
C ASN A 264 -11.65 24.86 3.33
N THR A 265 -10.97 23.96 4.04
CA THR A 265 -9.49 23.92 4.02
C THR A 265 -8.97 23.64 2.61
N MET A 266 -9.64 22.79 1.83
CA MET A 266 -9.27 22.56 0.43
C MET A 266 -9.49 23.79 -0.44
N GLU A 267 -10.59 24.51 -0.27
CA GLU A 267 -10.89 25.74 -1.00
C GLU A 267 -9.90 26.85 -0.64
N GLU A 268 -9.62 27.07 0.64
CA GLU A 268 -8.59 27.99 1.10
C GLU A 268 -7.22 27.64 0.51
N SER A 269 -6.85 26.35 0.48
CA SER A 269 -5.58 25.92 -0.11
C SER A 269 -5.50 26.16 -1.62
N LYS A 270 -6.63 26.07 -2.33
CA LYS A 270 -6.72 26.40 -3.76
C LYS A 270 -6.65 27.89 -3.99
N PHE A 271 -7.33 28.68 -3.16
CA PHE A 271 -7.34 30.13 -3.23
C PHE A 271 -5.95 30.72 -2.92
N ASN A 272 -5.27 30.18 -1.92
CA ASN A 272 -3.92 30.60 -1.52
C ASN A 272 -2.82 30.03 -2.43
N LYS A 273 -3.17 29.18 -3.40
CA LYS A 273 -2.20 28.64 -4.35
C LYS A 273 -1.80 29.77 -5.30
N ILE A 274 -0.59 30.29 -5.11
CA ILE A 274 0.01 31.26 -6.03
C ILE A 274 0.08 30.62 -7.42
N GLU A 275 -0.60 31.24 -8.38
CA GLU A 275 -0.47 30.88 -9.78
C GLU A 275 0.87 31.40 -10.29
N ILE A 276 1.87 30.50 -10.34
CA ILE A 276 3.18 30.83 -10.90
C ILE A 276 3.01 30.85 -12.43
N LEU A 277 2.80 32.05 -12.96
CA LEU A 277 2.88 32.29 -14.38
C LEU A 277 4.34 32.15 -14.81
N SER A 278 4.57 31.43 -15.91
CA SER A 278 5.88 31.38 -16.55
C SER A 278 6.32 32.78 -16.94
N LEU A 279 7.58 33.13 -16.67
CA LEU A 279 8.14 34.39 -17.12
C LEU A 279 8.10 34.45 -18.65
N ALA A 280 7.93 35.65 -19.21
CA ALA A 280 7.94 35.84 -20.67
C ALA A 280 9.20 35.24 -21.31
N GLU A 281 10.34 35.35 -20.62
CA GLU A 281 11.62 34.77 -21.01
C GLU A 281 11.60 33.24 -21.15
N ASP A 282 10.85 32.54 -20.30
CA ASP A 282 10.73 31.08 -20.36
C ASP A 282 9.83 30.66 -21.53
N LEU A 283 8.77 31.44 -21.81
CA LEU A 283 7.93 31.25 -22.99
C LEU A 283 8.72 31.51 -24.28
N GLU A 284 9.57 32.53 -24.31
CA GLU A 284 10.46 32.79 -25.45
C GLU A 284 11.50 31.69 -25.66
N LYS A 285 12.09 31.16 -24.58
CA LYS A 285 13.02 30.02 -24.67
C LYS A 285 12.31 28.78 -25.21
N LEU A 286 11.09 28.50 -24.73
CA LEU A 286 10.27 27.39 -25.21
C LEU A 286 9.94 27.57 -26.70
N GLN A 287 9.49 28.77 -27.10
CA GLN A 287 9.18 29.10 -28.49
C GLN A 287 10.40 28.91 -29.40
N ARG A 288 11.56 29.43 -29.00
CA ARG A 288 12.81 29.27 -29.77
C ARG A 288 13.19 27.79 -29.92
N SER A 289 13.10 27.01 -28.84
CA SER A 289 13.37 25.58 -28.89
C SER A 289 12.41 24.83 -29.81
N LEU A 290 11.10 25.13 -29.75
CA LEU A 290 10.10 24.52 -30.63
C LEU A 290 10.35 24.88 -32.09
N LEU A 291 10.62 26.14 -32.41
CA LEU A 291 10.94 26.58 -33.77
C LEU A 291 12.23 25.93 -34.30
N SER A 292 13.25 25.82 -33.46
CA SER A 292 14.49 25.10 -33.79
C SER A 292 14.21 23.64 -34.11
N ASN A 293 13.45 22.94 -33.25
CA ASN A 293 13.10 21.54 -33.46
C ASN A 293 12.28 21.35 -34.74
N ILE A 294 11.27 22.18 -34.96
CA ILE A 294 10.48 22.19 -36.19
C ILE A 294 11.41 22.32 -37.38
N SER A 295 12.25 23.36 -37.44
CA SER A 295 13.15 23.59 -38.57
C SER A 295 14.10 22.41 -38.84
N SER A 296 14.63 21.79 -37.79
CA SER A 296 15.49 20.61 -37.91
C SER A 296 14.73 19.38 -38.43
N SER A 297 13.49 19.16 -37.96
CA SER A 297 12.64 18.07 -38.42
C SER A 297 12.15 18.30 -39.85
N THR A 298 11.82 19.53 -40.25
CA THR A 298 11.44 19.83 -41.64
C THR A 298 12.60 19.62 -42.59
N GLN A 299 13.83 20.01 -42.21
CA GLN A 299 15.03 19.75 -43.01
C GLN A 299 15.23 18.25 -43.27
N VAL A 300 15.13 17.43 -42.22
CA VAL A 300 15.20 15.96 -42.31
C VAL A 300 14.11 15.37 -43.22
N LEU A 301 12.94 16.00 -43.33
CA LEU A 301 11.84 15.57 -44.19
C LEU A 301 12.00 15.98 -45.66
N THR A 302 12.76 17.03 -45.94
CA THR A 302 13.08 17.50 -47.31
C THR A 302 14.21 16.72 -47.98
N GLU A 303 15.00 15.94 -47.25
CA GLU A 303 16.01 15.03 -47.82
C GLU A 303 15.35 13.68 -48.21
N PRO A 304 15.65 13.09 -49.39
CA PRO A 304 14.94 11.90 -49.87
C PRO A 304 15.30 10.64 -49.04
N PRO A 305 14.34 9.73 -48.74
CA PRO A 305 14.44 8.95 -47.51
C PRO A 305 14.67 7.46 -47.74
N LEU A 306 15.62 6.88 -47.02
CA LEU A 306 15.57 5.46 -46.62
C LEU A 306 15.96 5.23 -45.16
N GLN A 307 16.76 6.11 -44.55
CA GLN A 307 17.22 5.95 -43.16
C GLN A 307 16.50 6.85 -42.13
N ALA A 308 15.76 7.89 -42.55
CA ALA A 308 15.18 8.88 -41.64
C ALA A 308 13.97 8.38 -40.82
N TRP A 309 13.33 7.28 -41.23
CA TRP A 309 12.09 6.80 -40.62
C TRP A 309 12.29 6.04 -39.30
N SER A 310 13.50 5.55 -39.01
CA SER A 310 13.79 4.81 -37.77
C SER A 310 13.94 5.68 -36.53
N HIS A 311 14.11 7.00 -36.71
CA HIS A 311 14.34 7.96 -35.63
C HIS A 311 13.06 8.67 -35.13
N LEU A 312 11.90 8.37 -35.73
CA LEU A 312 10.61 9.00 -35.44
C LEU A 312 9.64 8.09 -34.65
N ALA A 313 10.09 6.91 -34.19
CA ALA A 313 9.32 5.94 -33.41
C ALA A 313 9.68 5.92 -31.92
#